data_AF-A0A7X8ME30-F1
#
_entry.id   AF-A0A7X8ME30-F1
#
_cell.length_a   1.000
_cell.length_b   1.000
_cell.length_c   1.000
_cell.angle_alpha   90.00
_cell.angle_beta   90.00
_cell.angle_gamma   90.00
#
_symmetry.space_group_name_H-M   'P 1'
#
loop_
_entity.id
_entity.type
_entity.pdbx_description
1 polymer ?
#
loop_
_entity_poly.entity_id
_entity_poly.type
_entity_poly.pdbx_seq_one_letter_code
_entity_poly.pdbx_strand_id
1 'polypeptide(L)'
;MRKVIESISSSSKGHEEKAQLINIEFDKLIKLIESIGKNTAELYEKKEIQISDFDRILSVLKNISDYIYNKYGEYKEKEKEVETVITSLYNPAVAKEGEKRGEERGKEIGKEIGKEIGEREKAFKIARKALKEGADVDFVVKITELNKETVEKIKEELQS
;
A
#
# COMPACT_ATOMS: atom_id res chain seq x y z
N MET A 1 18.70 -26.03 -13.71
CA MET A 1 18.93 -25.89 -12.26
C MET A 1 18.47 -27.12 -11.48
N ARG A 2 17.17 -27.37 -11.22
CA ARG A 2 16.72 -28.57 -10.46
C ARG A 2 17.36 -29.89 -10.94
N LYS A 3 17.28 -30.18 -12.25
CA LYS A 3 17.88 -31.40 -12.84
C LYS A 3 19.41 -31.47 -12.65
N VAL A 4 20.08 -30.31 -12.62
CA VAL A 4 21.54 -30.22 -12.43
C VAL A 4 21.88 -30.55 -10.98
N ILE A 5 21.16 -29.95 -10.02
CA ILE A 5 21.28 -30.25 -8.59
C ILE A 5 21.00 -31.74 -8.31
N GLU A 6 19.94 -32.29 -8.91
CA GLU A 6 19.63 -33.73 -8.85
C GLU A 6 20.79 -34.60 -9.36
N SER A 7 21.36 -34.25 -10.53
CA SER A 7 22.50 -34.97 -11.10
C SER A 7 23.77 -34.88 -10.25
N ILE A 8 24.02 -33.75 -9.57
CA ILE A 8 25.16 -33.59 -8.66
C ILE A 8 24.95 -34.46 -7.43
N SER A 9 23.76 -34.38 -6.83
CA SER A 9 23.37 -35.13 -5.62
C SER A 9 23.51 -36.65 -5.84
N SER A 10 23.07 -37.16 -6.99
CA SER A 10 23.15 -38.59 -7.34
C SER A 10 24.49 -39.05 -7.90
N SER A 11 25.49 -38.17 -8.05
CA SER A 11 26.78 -38.52 -8.64
C SER A 11 27.67 -39.33 -7.68
N SER A 12 28.74 -39.92 -8.20
CA SER A 12 29.76 -40.62 -7.40
C SER A 12 30.77 -39.69 -6.71
N LYS A 13 30.58 -38.36 -6.78
CA LYS A 13 31.47 -37.36 -6.20
C LYS A 13 31.52 -37.42 -4.68
N GLY A 14 32.61 -36.92 -4.11
CA GLY A 14 32.74 -36.76 -2.66
C GLY A 14 31.70 -35.79 -2.09
N HIS A 15 31.37 -35.93 -0.81
CA HIS A 15 30.37 -35.10 -0.14
C HIS A 15 30.70 -33.60 -0.23
N GLU A 16 31.96 -33.23 0.00
CA GLU A 16 32.42 -31.83 -0.07
C GLU A 16 32.34 -31.25 -1.49
N GLU A 17 32.70 -32.04 -2.50
CA GLU A 17 32.61 -31.62 -3.90
C GLU A 17 31.14 -31.43 -4.32
N LYS A 18 30.23 -32.30 -3.88
CA LYS A 18 28.78 -32.13 -4.12
C LYS A 18 28.27 -30.86 -3.47
N ALA A 19 28.66 -30.58 -2.23
CA ALA A 19 28.28 -29.38 -1.50
C ALA A 19 28.66 -28.11 -2.27
N GLN A 20 29.92 -28.02 -2.72
CA GLN A 20 30.42 -26.88 -3.48
C GLN A 20 29.64 -26.67 -4.78
N LEU A 21 29.39 -27.74 -5.53
CA LEU A 21 28.65 -27.67 -6.79
C LEU A 21 27.18 -27.29 -6.60
N ILE A 22 26.52 -27.80 -5.55
CA ILE A 22 25.14 -27.45 -5.21
C ILE A 22 25.04 -25.98 -4.80
N ASN A 23 25.99 -25.48 -4.00
CA ASN A 23 26.04 -24.08 -3.60
C ASN A 23 26.20 -23.13 -4.80
N ILE A 24 27.00 -23.50 -5.81
CA ILE A 24 27.11 -22.73 -7.06
C ILE A 24 25.75 -22.66 -7.77
N GLU A 25 24.97 -23.74 -7.77
CA GLU A 25 23.63 -23.73 -8.36
C GLU A 25 22.63 -22.92 -7.52
N PHE A 26 22.76 -22.89 -6.19
CA PHE A 26 21.98 -22.02 -5.33
C PHE A 26 22.31 -20.53 -5.55
N ASP A 27 23.57 -20.17 -5.79
CA ASP A 27 23.93 -18.79 -6.13
C ASP A 27 23.27 -18.32 -7.44
N LYS A 28 23.16 -19.22 -8.41
CA LYS A 28 22.43 -18.95 -9.65
C LYS A 28 20.93 -18.81 -9.40
N LEU A 29 20.37 -19.60 -8.49
CA LEU A 29 18.97 -19.50 -8.08
C LEU A 29 18.68 -18.14 -7.45
N ILE A 30 19.50 -17.71 -6.49
CA ILE A 30 19.36 -16.44 -5.78
C ILE A 30 19.36 -15.27 -6.78
N LYS A 31 20.33 -15.23 -7.69
CA LYS A 31 20.42 -14.19 -8.73
C LYS A 31 19.20 -14.16 -9.65
N LEU A 32 18.66 -15.34 -10.00
CA LEU A 32 17.45 -15.44 -10.80
C LEU A 32 16.22 -14.90 -10.05
N ILE A 33 16.06 -15.29 -8.78
CA ILE A 33 14.98 -14.81 -7.90
C ILE A 33 15.07 -13.29 -7.75
N GLU A 34 16.26 -12.76 -7.50
CA GLU A 34 16.49 -11.31 -7.38
C GLU A 34 16.09 -10.57 -8.67
N SER A 35 16.51 -11.08 -9.83
CA SER A 35 16.14 -10.47 -11.12
C SER A 35 14.64 -10.50 -11.38
N ILE A 36 13.97 -11.64 -11.13
CA ILE A 36 12.52 -11.73 -11.30
C ILE A 36 11.82 -10.78 -10.32
N GLY A 37 12.25 -10.78 -9.06
CA GLY A 37 11.70 -9.91 -8.01
C GLY A 37 11.79 -8.42 -8.37
N LYS A 38 12.94 -7.96 -8.87
CA LYS A 38 13.12 -6.58 -9.35
C LYS A 38 12.20 -6.25 -10.53
N ASN A 39 12.15 -7.10 -11.55
CA ASN A 39 11.27 -6.90 -12.70
C ASN A 39 9.79 -6.86 -12.27
N THR A 40 9.40 -7.71 -11.32
CA THR A 40 8.03 -7.75 -10.80
C THR A 40 7.70 -6.45 -10.04
N ALA A 41 8.66 -5.92 -9.27
CA ALA A 41 8.50 -4.63 -8.61
C ALA A 41 8.35 -3.48 -9.62
N GLU A 42 9.17 -3.45 -10.67
CA GLU A 42 9.05 -2.45 -11.74
C GLU A 42 7.69 -2.49 -12.46
N LEU A 43 7.19 -3.69 -12.78
CA LEU A 43 5.87 -3.87 -13.40
C LEU A 43 4.75 -3.36 -12.48
N TYR A 44 4.87 -3.62 -11.18
CA TYR A 44 3.94 -3.10 -10.19
C TYR A 44 3.98 -1.57 -10.10
N GLU A 45 5.17 -0.98 -10.06
CA GLU A 45 5.34 0.48 -10.02
C GLU A 45 4.77 1.18 -11.26
N LYS A 46 4.89 0.55 -12.43
CA LYS A 46 4.29 1.00 -13.70
C LYS A 46 2.79 0.75 -13.78
N LYS A 47 2.19 0.11 -12.77
CA LYS A 47 0.77 -0.30 -12.72
C LYS A 47 0.39 -1.27 -13.84
N GLU A 48 1.35 -2.03 -14.35
CA GLU A 48 1.11 -3.07 -15.36
C GLU A 48 0.57 -4.36 -14.72
N ILE A 49 0.81 -4.55 -13.42
CA ILE A 49 0.26 -5.64 -12.60
C ILE A 49 -0.33 -5.07 -11.30
N GLN A 50 -1.28 -5.80 -10.70
CA GLN A 50 -1.84 -5.42 -9.40
C GLN A 50 -1.03 -6.00 -8.23
N ILE A 51 -1.25 -5.49 -7.02
CA ILE A 51 -0.56 -5.98 -5.81
C ILE A 51 -0.81 -7.48 -5.57
N SER A 52 -1.99 -8.00 -5.91
CA SER A 52 -2.29 -9.43 -5.80
C SER A 52 -1.44 -10.29 -6.74
N ASP A 53 -1.10 -9.78 -7.92
CA ASP A 53 -0.22 -10.48 -8.87
C ASP A 53 1.23 -10.45 -8.37
N PHE A 54 1.66 -9.28 -7.88
CA PHE A 54 2.97 -9.10 -7.24
C PHE A 54 3.15 -10.09 -6.06
N ASP A 55 2.19 -10.13 -5.14
CA ASP A 55 2.16 -11.04 -3.99
C ASP A 55 2.22 -12.51 -4.42
N ARG A 56 1.44 -12.88 -5.44
CA ARG A 56 1.39 -14.25 -5.95
C ARG A 56 2.72 -14.67 -6.57
N ILE A 57 3.36 -13.80 -7.35
CA ILE A 57 4.67 -14.08 -7.96
C ILE A 57 5.73 -14.28 -6.87
N LEU A 58 5.82 -13.37 -5.89
CA LEU A 58 6.79 -13.50 -4.80
C LEU A 58 6.55 -14.76 -3.95
N SER A 59 5.28 -15.10 -3.71
CA SER A 59 4.91 -16.35 -3.01
C SER A 59 5.36 -17.60 -3.76
N VAL A 60 5.22 -17.60 -5.10
CA VAL A 60 5.70 -18.71 -5.94
C VAL A 60 7.22 -18.81 -5.89
N LEU A 61 7.95 -17.68 -5.94
CA LEU A 61 9.41 -17.67 -5.81
C LEU A 61 9.85 -18.28 -4.48
N LYS A 62 9.22 -17.87 -3.37
CA LYS A 62 9.47 -18.42 -2.03
C LYS A 62 9.21 -19.93 -1.97
N ASN A 63 8.06 -20.38 -2.47
CA ASN A 63 7.71 -21.81 -2.42
C ASN A 63 8.70 -22.67 -3.23
N ILE A 64 9.16 -22.17 -4.38
CA ILE A 64 10.15 -22.87 -5.20
C ILE A 64 11.51 -22.91 -4.49
N SER A 65 11.96 -21.80 -3.92
CA SER A 65 13.22 -21.77 -3.16
C SER A 65 13.16 -22.71 -1.95
N ASP A 66 12.08 -22.64 -1.18
CA ASP A 66 11.91 -23.46 0.03
C ASP A 66 11.93 -24.95 -0.33
N TYR A 67 11.26 -25.36 -1.41
CA TYR A 67 11.32 -26.76 -1.87
C TYR A 67 12.74 -27.19 -2.25
N ILE A 68 13.47 -26.34 -2.98
CA ILE A 68 14.83 -26.66 -3.45
C ILE A 68 15.80 -26.72 -2.26
N TYR A 69 15.76 -25.77 -1.33
CA TYR A 69 16.61 -25.77 -0.14
C TYR A 69 16.26 -26.92 0.81
N ASN A 70 14.98 -27.19 1.08
CA ASN A 70 14.63 -28.31 1.96
C ASN A 70 15.06 -29.67 1.40
N LYS A 71 15.10 -29.82 0.07
CA LYS A 71 15.44 -31.09 -0.56
C LYS A 71 16.95 -31.32 -0.73
N TYR A 72 17.74 -30.26 -0.89
CA TYR A 72 19.18 -30.37 -1.21
C TYR A 72 20.09 -29.54 -0.30
N GLY A 73 19.52 -28.82 0.66
CA GLY A 73 20.16 -27.77 1.45
C GLY A 73 20.62 -28.22 2.82
N GLU A 74 21.24 -29.40 2.93
CA GLU A 74 22.10 -29.72 4.10
C GLU A 74 23.19 -28.63 4.32
N TYR A 75 23.32 -27.68 3.39
CA TYR A 75 24.21 -26.52 3.33
C TYR A 75 23.51 -25.18 3.73
N LYS A 76 22.91 -25.15 4.93
CA LYS A 76 21.95 -24.16 5.50
C LYS A 76 22.24 -22.64 5.42
N GLU A 77 23.39 -22.17 4.97
CA GLU A 77 23.72 -20.73 5.04
C GLU A 77 23.01 -19.87 3.97
N LYS A 78 22.58 -20.48 2.85
CA LYS A 78 22.03 -19.76 1.68
C LYS A 78 20.53 -19.48 1.72
N GLU A 79 19.78 -20.12 2.62
CA GLU A 79 18.32 -19.96 2.73
C GLU A 79 17.93 -18.54 3.17
N LYS A 80 18.69 -17.95 4.11
CA LYS A 80 18.48 -16.59 4.61
C LYS A 80 18.63 -15.51 3.54
N GLU A 81 19.43 -15.78 2.50
CA GLU A 81 19.69 -14.81 1.43
C GLU A 81 18.44 -14.60 0.55
N VAL A 82 17.72 -15.67 0.23
CA VAL A 82 16.46 -15.58 -0.53
C VAL A 82 15.36 -14.92 0.29
N GLU A 83 15.22 -15.27 1.56
CA GLU A 83 14.25 -14.64 2.45
C GLU A 83 14.51 -13.11 2.56
N THR A 84 15.78 -12.71 2.64
CA THR A 84 16.19 -11.30 2.67
C THR A 84 15.81 -10.59 1.37
N VAL A 85 16.10 -11.19 0.21
CA VAL A 85 15.75 -10.63 -1.10
C VAL A 85 14.24 -10.44 -1.22
N ILE A 86 13.45 -11.47 -0.93
CA ILE A 86 11.98 -11.41 -1.03
C ILE A 86 11.40 -10.36 -0.09
N THR A 87 11.87 -10.32 1.17
CA THR A 87 11.41 -9.34 2.16
C THR A 87 11.72 -7.91 1.73
N SER A 88 12.92 -7.67 1.18
CA SER A 88 13.35 -6.34 0.71
C SER A 88 12.50 -5.82 -0.45
N LEU A 89 11.92 -6.70 -1.27
CA LEU A 89 11.04 -6.34 -2.38
C LEU A 89 9.60 -6.10 -1.92
N TYR A 90 9.16 -6.79 -0.86
CA TYR A 90 7.80 -6.71 -0.34
C TYR A 90 7.55 -5.38 0.39
N ASN A 91 8.46 -4.99 1.28
CA ASN A 91 8.28 -3.83 2.17
C ASN A 91 8.05 -2.48 1.45
N PRO A 92 8.80 -2.12 0.39
CA PRO A 92 8.61 -0.86 -0.30
C PRO A 92 7.30 -0.80 -1.08
N ALA A 93 6.90 -1.91 -1.73
CA ALA A 93 5.69 -1.97 -2.56
C ALA A 93 4.42 -1.82 -1.71
N VAL A 94 4.38 -2.49 -0.55
CA VAL A 94 3.27 -2.42 0.40
C VAL A 94 3.21 -1.05 1.08
N ALA A 95 4.36 -0.50 1.49
CA ALA A 95 4.41 0.83 2.11
C ALA A 95 3.90 1.93 1.16
N LYS A 96 4.33 1.90 -0.11
CA LYS A 96 3.93 2.85 -1.14
C LYS A 96 2.43 2.82 -1.43
N GLU A 97 1.83 1.63 -1.44
CA GLU A 97 0.38 1.47 -1.61
C GLU A 97 -0.39 1.95 -0.37
N GLY A 98 0.11 1.65 0.83
CA GLY A 98 -0.46 2.16 2.08
C GLY A 98 -0.48 3.69 2.14
N GLU A 99 0.64 4.32 1.77
CA GLU A 99 0.77 5.78 1.69
C GLU A 99 -0.19 6.36 0.64
N LYS A 100 -0.20 5.79 -0.57
CA LYS A 100 -1.08 6.25 -1.65
C LYS A 100 -2.56 6.15 -1.29
N ARG A 101 -2.99 5.04 -0.68
CA ARG A 101 -4.36 4.89 -0.17
C ARG A 101 -4.66 5.87 0.95
N GLY A 102 -3.70 6.13 1.83
CA GLY A 102 -3.81 7.13 2.89
C GLY A 102 -4.02 8.54 2.33
N GLU A 103 -3.23 8.93 1.34
CA GLU A 103 -3.34 10.22 0.67
C GLU A 103 -4.67 10.37 -0.09
N GLU A 104 -5.09 9.35 -0.83
CA GLU A 104 -6.37 9.35 -1.55
C GLU A 104 -7.55 9.50 -0.59
N ARG A 105 -7.59 8.72 0.50
CA ARG A 105 -8.61 8.82 1.55
C ARG A 105 -8.58 10.18 2.23
N GLY A 106 -7.39 10.69 2.56
CA GLY A 106 -7.23 11.99 3.20
C GLY A 106 -7.77 13.13 2.33
N LYS A 107 -7.52 13.09 1.02
CA LYS A 107 -8.07 14.06 0.05
C LYS A 107 -9.59 13.99 -0.04
N GLU A 108 -10.15 12.78 -0.08
CA GLU A 108 -11.60 12.59 -0.16
C GLU A 108 -12.30 13.13 1.10
N ILE A 109 -11.85 12.72 2.28
CA ILE A 109 -12.36 13.19 3.57
C ILE A 109 -12.21 14.71 3.69
N GLY A 110 -11.03 15.26 3.35
CA GLY A 110 -10.77 16.69 3.41
C GLY A 110 -11.69 17.50 2.49
N LYS A 111 -12.00 16.97 1.30
CA LYS A 111 -12.92 17.60 0.36
C LYS A 111 -14.37 17.61 0.88
N GLU A 112 -14.81 16.52 1.48
CA GLU A 112 -16.16 16.40 2.06
C GLU A 112 -16.32 17.36 3.25
N ILE A 113 -15.40 17.31 4.22
CA ILE A 113 -15.38 18.21 5.38
C ILE A 113 -15.30 19.67 4.93
N GLY A 114 -14.42 19.98 3.98
CA GLY A 114 -14.27 21.35 3.46
C GLY A 114 -15.54 21.87 2.79
N LYS A 115 -16.27 21.01 2.07
CA LYS A 115 -17.55 21.36 1.46
C LYS A 115 -18.61 21.66 2.53
N GLU A 116 -18.74 20.81 3.54
CA GLU A 116 -19.71 21.00 4.64
C GLU A 116 -19.43 22.29 5.42
N ILE A 117 -18.17 22.54 5.79
CA ILE A 117 -17.75 23.78 6.45
C ILE A 117 -18.08 24.99 5.57
N GLY A 118 -17.77 24.92 4.27
CA GLY A 118 -18.04 26.01 3.33
C GLY A 118 -19.54 26.31 3.16
N GLU A 119 -20.37 25.27 3.06
CA GLU A 119 -21.83 25.40 2.98
C GLU A 119 -22.40 26.03 4.26
N ARG A 120 -21.94 25.57 5.43
CA ARG A 120 -22.35 26.11 6.72
C ARG A 120 -21.92 27.57 6.88
N GLU A 121 -20.66 27.91 6.62
CA GLU A 121 -20.19 29.30 6.67
C GLU A 121 -20.97 30.22 5.73
N LYS A 122 -21.28 29.74 4.52
CA LYS A 122 -22.08 30.48 3.55
C LYS A 122 -23.49 30.74 4.10
N ALA A 123 -24.12 29.74 4.70
CA ALA A 123 -25.42 29.89 5.36
C ALA A 123 -25.37 30.95 6.48
N PHE A 124 -24.35 30.91 7.35
CA PHE A 124 -24.14 31.94 8.38
C PHE A 124 -23.93 33.35 7.80
N LYS A 125 -23.14 33.48 6.73
CA LYS A 125 -22.90 34.77 6.04
C LYS A 125 -24.19 35.33 5.44
N ILE A 126 -25.00 34.47 4.80
CA ILE A 126 -26.31 34.85 4.25
C ILE A 126 -27.26 35.28 5.36
N ALA A 127 -27.35 34.52 6.46
CA ALA A 127 -28.20 34.83 7.60
C ALA A 127 -27.86 36.20 8.21
N ARG A 128 -26.56 36.45 8.49
CA ARG A 128 -26.10 37.76 8.99
C ARG A 128 -26.47 38.90 8.05
N LYS A 129 -26.28 38.72 6.74
CA LYS A 129 -26.60 39.75 5.75
C LYS A 129 -28.10 40.03 5.71
N ALA A 130 -28.93 38.98 5.63
CA ALA A 130 -30.38 39.12 5.56
C ALA A 130 -30.96 39.79 6.83
N LEU A 131 -30.48 39.42 8.02
CA LEU A 131 -30.91 40.04 9.29
C LEU A 131 -30.52 41.52 9.37
N LYS A 132 -29.33 41.90 8.89
CA LYS A 132 -28.91 43.31 8.81
C LYS A 132 -29.78 44.15 7.88
N GLU A 133 -30.29 43.55 6.81
CA GLU A 133 -31.22 44.19 5.87
C GLU A 133 -32.68 44.20 6.41
N GLY A 134 -32.92 43.70 7.62
CA GLY A 134 -34.23 43.72 8.27
C GLY A 134 -35.14 42.53 7.97
N ALA A 135 -34.62 41.46 7.38
CA ALA A 135 -35.40 40.24 7.18
C ALA A 135 -35.81 39.60 8.51
N ASP A 136 -37.01 39.00 8.57
CA ASP A 136 -37.48 38.30 9.75
C ASP A 136 -36.80 36.93 9.93
N VAL A 137 -36.83 36.41 11.16
CA VAL A 137 -36.14 35.17 11.55
C VAL A 137 -36.68 33.96 10.77
N ASP A 138 -37.99 33.86 10.55
CA ASP A 138 -38.59 32.70 9.91
C ASP A 138 -38.24 32.67 8.40
N PHE A 139 -38.15 33.83 7.75
CA PHE A 139 -37.63 33.95 6.39
C PHE A 139 -36.16 33.51 6.29
N VAL A 140 -35.32 33.94 7.23
CA VAL A 140 -33.88 33.60 7.24
C VAL A 140 -33.65 32.11 7.48
N VAL A 141 -34.40 31.49 8.40
CA VAL A 141 -34.40 30.03 8.62
C VAL A 141 -34.70 29.30 7.30
N LYS A 142 -35.71 29.75 6.56
CA LYS A 142 -36.13 29.11 5.31
C LYS A 142 -35.07 29.16 4.21
N ILE A 143 -34.36 30.28 4.04
CA ILE A 143 -33.39 30.45 2.94
C ILE A 143 -31.98 29.95 3.26
N THR A 144 -31.66 29.76 4.54
CA THR A 144 -30.33 29.31 4.98
C THR A 144 -30.31 27.88 5.49
N GLU A 145 -31.48 27.29 5.72
CA GLU A 145 -31.68 25.97 6.33
C GLU A 145 -31.04 25.84 7.73
N LEU A 146 -30.63 26.96 8.34
CA LEU A 146 -30.19 27.00 9.73
C LEU A 146 -31.40 26.83 10.64
N ASN A 147 -31.20 26.16 11.78
CA ASN A 147 -32.25 26.06 12.78
C ASN A 147 -32.56 27.44 13.41
N LYS A 148 -33.78 27.60 13.91
CA LYS A 148 -34.28 28.86 14.47
C LYS A 148 -33.40 29.40 15.60
N GLU A 149 -32.98 28.54 16.52
CA GLU A 149 -32.09 28.91 17.64
C GLU A 149 -30.77 29.52 17.14
N THR A 150 -30.18 28.97 16.09
CA THR A 150 -28.94 29.49 15.48
C THR A 150 -29.17 30.87 14.89
N VAL A 151 -30.29 31.08 14.18
CA VAL A 151 -30.63 32.37 13.57
C VAL A 151 -30.93 33.43 14.65
N GLU A 152 -31.60 33.04 15.73
CA GLU A 152 -31.87 33.92 16.88
C GLU A 152 -30.57 34.36 17.57
N LYS A 153 -29.63 33.43 17.81
CA LYS A 153 -28.29 33.77 18.35
C LYS A 153 -27.54 34.75 17.44
N ILE A 154 -27.56 34.54 16.12
CA ILE A 154 -26.94 35.47 15.17
C ILE A 154 -27.58 36.86 15.28
N LYS A 155 -28.90 36.93 15.46
CA LYS A 155 -29.63 38.19 15.59
C LYS A 155 -29.25 38.92 16.88
N GLU A 156 -29.16 38.20 18.00
CA GLU A 156 -28.71 38.75 19.29
C GLU A 156 -27.28 39.30 19.20
N GLU A 157 -26.34 38.55 18.59
CA GLU A 157 -24.96 38.99 18.35
C GLU A 157 -24.84 40.25 17.48
N LEU A 158 -25.84 40.56 16.66
CA LEU A 158 -25.86 41.77 15.82
C LEU A 158 -26.45 42.99 16.55
N GLN A 159 -27.14 42.77 17.66
CA GLN A 159 -27.80 43.80 18.47
C GLN A 159 -27.00 44.17 19.73
N SER A 160 -26.03 43.33 20.13
CA SER A 160 -25.00 43.58 21.13
C SER A 160 -23.87 44.47 20.59
#